data_AF-A0A7G5LJY2-F1
#
_entry.id   AF-A0A7G5LJY2-F1
#
_cell.length_a   1.000
_cell.length_b   1.000
_cell.length_c   1.000
_cell.angle_alpha   90.00
_cell.angle_beta   90.00
_cell.angle_gamma   90.00
#
_symmetry.space_group_name_H-M   'P 1'
#
loop_
_entity.id
_entity.type
_entity.pdbx_description
1 polymer ?
#
loop_
_entity_poly.entity_id
_entity_poly.type
_entity_poly.pdbx_seq_one_letter_code
_entity_poly.pdbx_strand_id
1 'polypeptide(L)'
;MACVDRNEQDKATVTHWLGRSGRDYGLVPENLSSFSLNTAALYVLAEGSVIAWAGTADDLIVDTSSRAKFRQALENATDAFSMDCPDNAQAVVWDLVGTPGPAHQHAA
;
A
#
# COMPACT_ATOMS: atom_id res chain seq x y z
N MET A 1 32.01 18.66 15.15
CA MET A 1 30.81 17.99 15.69
C MET A 1 30.15 17.29 14.52
N ALA A 2 30.39 16.00 14.34
CA ALA A 2 29.90 15.24 13.20
C ALA A 2 28.42 14.91 13.40
N CYS A 3 27.57 15.32 12.45
CA CYS A 3 26.26 14.73 12.24
C CYS A 3 26.33 14.06 10.88
N VAL A 4 26.13 12.75 10.89
CA VAL A 4 26.44 11.81 9.82
C VAL A 4 25.68 12.10 8.53
N ASP A 5 26.41 11.99 7.43
CA ASP A 5 25.98 11.82 6.05
C ASP A 5 24.81 10.82 5.95
N ARG A 6 23.62 11.32 5.58
CA ARG A 6 22.43 10.51 5.32
C ARG A 6 21.51 11.27 4.36
N ASN A 7 21.83 11.30 3.08
CA ASN A 7 20.87 11.78 2.07
C ASN A 7 21.10 11.14 0.68
N GLU A 8 21.46 9.85 0.68
CA GLU A 8 21.41 8.97 -0.51
C GLU A 8 20.42 7.81 -0.32
N GLN A 9 19.54 7.89 0.69
CA GLN A 9 18.53 6.85 0.94
C GLN A 9 17.21 7.25 0.30
N ASP A 10 16.95 6.57 -0.82
CA ASP A 10 15.65 6.32 -1.40
C ASP A 10 14.94 7.54 -2.02
N LYS A 11 15.27 7.81 -3.28
CA LYS A 11 14.28 8.40 -4.20
C LYS A 11 13.18 7.35 -4.35
N ALA A 12 12.30 7.23 -3.35
CA ALA A 12 11.23 6.25 -3.32
C ALA A 12 10.51 6.33 -4.66
N THR A 13 10.76 5.33 -5.50
CA THR A 13 10.23 5.33 -6.85
C THR A 13 8.78 4.98 -6.68
N VAL A 14 7.94 6.01 -6.79
CA VAL A 14 6.49 5.85 -6.73
C VAL A 14 6.10 4.78 -7.74
N THR A 15 5.55 3.69 -7.24
CA THR A 15 5.04 2.59 -8.05
C THR A 15 3.66 2.95 -8.50
N HIS A 16 3.48 3.03 -9.82
CA HIS A 16 2.19 3.29 -10.43
C HIS A 16 1.38 2.01 -10.50
N TRP A 17 0.18 2.02 -9.91
CA TRP A 17 -0.73 0.88 -9.90
C TRP A 17 -2.04 1.28 -10.57
N LEU A 18 -2.48 0.53 -11.57
CA LEU A 18 -3.81 0.75 -12.16
C LEU A 18 -4.87 0.01 -11.34
N GLY A 19 -5.83 0.77 -10.81
CA GLY A 19 -7.04 0.25 -10.21
C GLY A 19 -7.96 -0.41 -11.23
N ARG A 20 -8.99 -1.10 -10.75
CA ARG A 20 -9.98 -1.80 -11.57
C ARG A 20 -10.71 -0.87 -12.54
N SER A 21 -10.91 0.38 -12.16
CA SER A 21 -11.51 1.45 -12.96
C SER A 21 -10.56 1.99 -14.04
N GLY A 22 -9.30 1.57 -14.09
CA GLY A 22 -8.25 2.13 -14.95
C GLY A 22 -7.66 3.44 -14.43
N ARG A 23 -7.92 3.80 -13.16
CA ARG A 23 -7.29 4.93 -12.50
C ARG A 23 -5.88 4.57 -12.09
N ASP A 24 -4.95 5.48 -12.31
CA ASP A 24 -3.57 5.35 -11.85
C ASP A 24 -3.43 5.85 -10.41
N TYR A 25 -2.79 5.04 -9.57
CA TYR A 25 -2.47 5.37 -8.19
C TYR A 25 -0.95 5.32 -7.99
N GLY A 26 -0.37 6.44 -7.57
CA GLY A 26 1.02 6.50 -7.17
C GLY A 26 1.19 5.97 -5.75
N LEU A 27 1.75 4.77 -5.61
CA LEU A 27 2.01 4.12 -4.33
C LEU A 27 3.49 4.23 -3.96
N VAL A 28 3.78 4.66 -2.74
CA VAL A 28 5.14 4.77 -2.21
C VAL A 28 5.50 3.43 -1.55
N PRO A 29 6.58 2.75 -1.96
CA PRO A 29 6.98 1.49 -1.33
C PRO A 29 7.41 1.74 0.12
N GLU A 30 6.92 0.89 1.02
CA GLU A 30 7.21 0.91 2.44
C GLU A 30 7.93 -0.38 2.85
N ASN A 31 8.87 -0.27 3.79
CA ASN A 31 9.55 -1.44 4.30
C ASN A 31 8.66 -2.20 5.30
N LEU A 32 8.29 -3.44 4.99
CA LEU A 32 7.48 -4.31 5.86
C LEU A 32 8.04 -4.46 7.28
N SER A 33 9.36 -4.43 7.47
CA SER A 33 10.01 -4.59 8.78
C SER A 33 10.01 -3.31 9.63
N SER A 34 9.80 -2.13 9.03
CA SER A 34 9.65 -0.84 9.74
C SER A 34 8.27 -0.20 9.51
N PHE A 35 7.32 -0.99 9.02
CA PHE A 35 6.01 -0.54 8.62
C PHE A 35 5.24 0.06 9.79
N SER A 36 4.90 1.35 9.68
CA SER A 36 4.18 2.10 10.71
C SER A 36 2.89 2.68 10.14
N LEU A 37 1.76 2.24 10.69
CA LEU A 37 0.43 2.71 10.33
C LEU A 37 0.16 4.08 10.94
N ASN A 38 -0.23 5.04 10.10
CA ASN A 38 -0.64 6.39 10.46
C ASN A 38 -2.10 6.62 10.03
N THR A 39 -2.77 7.60 10.64
CA THR A 39 -4.19 7.90 10.33
C THR A 39 -4.37 8.85 9.14
N ALA A 40 -3.28 9.37 8.56
CA ALA A 40 -3.28 10.32 7.46
C ALA A 40 -2.97 9.69 6.09
N ALA A 41 -2.76 8.38 6.05
CA ALA A 41 -2.38 7.63 4.86
C ALA A 41 -3.26 6.40 4.67
N LEU A 42 -3.39 5.99 3.41
CA LEU A 42 -3.94 4.71 3.01
C LEU A 42 -2.78 3.75 2.77
N TYR A 43 -2.92 2.54 3.30
CA TYR A 43 -1.92 1.50 3.20
C TYR A 43 -2.38 0.38 2.30
N VAL A 44 -1.44 -0.21 1.59
CA VAL A 44 -1.66 -1.28 0.63
C VAL A 44 -0.66 -2.39 0.90
N LEU A 45 -1.14 -3.63 0.95
CA LEU A 45 -0.31 -4.82 1.04
C LEU A 45 -0.47 -5.63 -0.25
N ALA A 46 0.65 -5.93 -0.88
CA ALA A 46 0.69 -6.78 -2.05
C ALA A 46 1.22 -8.17 -1.68
N GLU A 47 0.54 -9.19 -2.18
CA GLU A 47 1.00 -10.57 -2.16
C GLU A 47 1.53 -10.90 -3.56
N GLY A 48 2.85 -10.86 -3.71
CA GLY A 48 3.55 -11.05 -4.98
C GLY A 48 3.24 -9.94 -5.98
N SER A 49 2.27 -10.17 -6.86
CA SER A 49 1.89 -9.21 -7.91
C SER A 49 0.42 -8.80 -7.82
N VAL A 50 -0.28 -9.04 -6.72
CA VAL A 50 -1.68 -8.65 -6.56
C VAL A 50 -1.84 -7.91 -5.24
N ILE A 51 -2.63 -6.83 -5.24
CA ILE A 51 -3.03 -6.15 -4.01
C ILE A 51 -3.98 -7.05 -3.24
N ALA A 52 -3.50 -7.63 -2.14
CA ALA A 52 -4.27 -8.52 -1.27
C ALA A 52 -5.13 -7.73 -0.27
N TRP A 53 -4.66 -6.56 0.15
CA TRP A 53 -5.36 -5.71 1.10
C TRP A 53 -5.06 -4.23 0.87
N ALA A 54 -6.04 -3.37 1.09
CA ALA A 54 -5.88 -1.93 1.17
C ALA A 54 -6.80 -1.36 2.25
N GLY A 55 -6.35 -0.34 2.98
CA GLY A 55 -7.15 0.28 4.03
C GLY A 55 -6.40 1.33 4.84
N THR A 56 -7.12 2.03 5.71
CA THR A 56 -6.55 3.03 6.62
C THR A 56 -6.29 2.44 8.00
N ALA A 57 -5.48 3.12 8.83
CA ALA A 57 -5.34 2.73 10.23
C ALA A 57 -6.68 2.79 11.00
N ASP A 58 -7.58 3.71 10.62
CA ASP A 58 -8.89 3.86 11.24
C ASP A 58 -9.79 2.64 10.98
N ASP A 59 -9.80 2.11 9.74
CA ASP A 59 -10.48 0.85 9.41
C ASP A 59 -10.06 -0.31 10.32
N LEU A 60 -8.78 -0.38 10.68
CA LEU A 60 -8.25 -1.42 11.58
C LEU A 60 -8.66 -1.19 13.04
N ILE A 61 -8.90 0.06 13.45
CA ILE A 61 -9.35 0.38 14.80
C ILE A 61 -10.84 0.06 14.93
N VAL A 62 -11.64 0.51 13.96
CA VAL A 62 -13.10 0.44 13.99
C VAL A 62 -13.62 -0.96 13.64
N ASP A 63 -13.03 -1.65 12.66
CA ASP A 63 -13.58 -2.89 12.11
C ASP A 63 -12.74 -4.14 12.43
N THR A 64 -13.36 -5.10 13.11
CA THR A 64 -12.68 -6.35 13.52
C THR A 64 -12.36 -7.25 12.32
N SER A 65 -13.23 -7.27 11.31
CA SER A 65 -13.02 -8.08 10.12
C SER A 65 -11.86 -7.57 9.28
N SER A 66 -11.69 -6.25 9.20
CA SER A 66 -10.57 -5.59 8.53
C SER A 66 -9.24 -5.91 9.20
N ARG A 67 -9.19 -5.97 10.55
CA ARG A 67 -8.00 -6.46 11.28
C ARG A 67 -7.63 -7.89 10.93
N ALA A 68 -8.61 -8.79 10.83
CA ALA A 68 -8.33 -10.19 10.51
C ALA A 68 -7.76 -10.34 9.10
N LYS A 69 -8.35 -9.64 8.12
CA LYS A 69 -7.85 -9.60 6.73
C LYS A 69 -6.46 -8.98 6.64
N PHE A 70 -6.22 -7.87 7.36
CA PHE A 70 -4.91 -7.23 7.40
C PHE A 70 -3.82 -8.16 7.94
N ARG A 71 -4.09 -8.88 9.04
CA ARG A 71 -3.12 -9.84 9.61
C ARG A 71 -2.80 -10.96 8.63
N GLN A 72 -3.83 -11.53 8.01
CA GLN A 72 -3.66 -12.58 7.00
C GLN A 72 -2.87 -12.08 5.78
N ALA A 73 -3.18 -10.88 5.30
CA ALA A 73 -2.45 -10.26 4.22
C ALA A 73 -1.00 -9.98 4.62
N LEU A 74 -0.75 -9.47 5.83
CA LEU A 74 0.59 -9.17 6.34
C LEU A 74 1.46 -10.43 6.48
N GLU A 75 0.87 -11.58 6.82
CA GLU A 75 1.60 -12.85 6.91
C GLU A 75 2.11 -13.35 5.55
N ASN A 76 1.44 -12.99 4.45
CA ASN A 76 1.80 -13.40 3.09
C ASN A 76 2.34 -12.25 2.22
N ALA A 77 2.27 -11.01 2.73
CA ALA A 77 2.67 -9.82 2.00
C ALA A 77 4.15 -9.90 1.65
N THR A 78 4.44 -9.72 0.37
CA THR A 78 5.82 -9.58 -0.12
C THR A 78 6.26 -8.13 -0.06
N ASP A 79 5.31 -7.22 -0.29
CA ASP A 79 5.56 -5.79 -0.42
C ASP A 79 4.45 -4.99 0.26
N ALA A 80 4.82 -3.86 0.87
CA ALA A 80 3.89 -2.88 1.42
C ALA A 80 4.06 -1.55 0.71
N PHE A 81 2.97 -0.81 0.61
CA PHE A 81 2.96 0.52 0.04
C PHE A 81 2.06 1.45 0.86
N SER A 82 2.33 2.75 0.74
CA SER A 82 1.54 3.82 1.33
C SER A 82 1.19 4.87 0.28
N MET A 83 0.11 5.60 0.51
CA MET A 83 -0.22 6.82 -0.22
C MET A 83 -0.97 7.79 0.69
N ASP A 84 -0.99 9.07 0.33
CA ASP A 84 -1.81 10.06 1.02
C ASP A 84 -3.27 9.60 1.08
N CYS A 85 -3.91 9.76 2.25
CA CYS A 85 -5.29 9.32 2.44
C CYS A 85 -6.22 10.09 1.49
N PRO A 86 -6.88 9.41 0.54
CA PRO A 86 -7.76 10.07 -0.40
C PRO A 86 -9.10 10.37 0.27
N ASP A 87 -9.78 11.44 -0.18
CA ASP A 87 -11.07 11.89 0.34
C ASP A 87 -12.13 10.76 0.37
N ASN A 88 -12.04 9.85 -0.60
CA ASN A 88 -12.88 8.65 -0.67
C ASN A 88 -12.05 7.35 -0.60
N ALA A 89 -11.43 7.10 0.56
CA ALA A 89 -10.63 5.91 0.84
C ALA A 89 -11.34 4.60 0.47
N GLN A 90 -12.62 4.44 0.80
CA GLN A 90 -13.36 3.20 0.51
C GLN A 90 -13.51 2.92 -0.99
N ALA A 91 -13.72 3.96 -1.81
CA ALA A 91 -13.75 3.79 -3.26
C ALA A 91 -12.38 3.38 -3.81
N VAL A 92 -11.30 3.97 -3.28
CA VAL A 92 -9.92 3.62 -3.67
C VAL A 92 -9.55 2.21 -3.25
N VAL A 93 -9.90 1.80 -2.02
CA VAL A 93 -9.72 0.43 -1.53
C VAL A 93 -10.43 -0.57 -2.45
N TRP A 94 -11.70 -0.31 -2.78
CA TRP A 94 -12.46 -1.18 -3.68
C TRP A 94 -11.84 -1.27 -5.08
N ASP A 95 -11.27 -0.16 -5.57
CA ASP A 95 -10.64 -0.09 -6.87
C ASP A 95 -9.29 -0.81 -6.93
N LEU A 96 -8.51 -0.76 -5.84
CA LEU A 96 -7.17 -1.35 -5.76
C LEU A 96 -7.18 -2.84 -5.39
N VAL A 97 -8.05 -3.27 -4.48
CA VAL A 97 -8.03 -4.67 -3.99
C VAL A 97 -8.31 -5.67 -5.11
N GLY A 98 -7.44 -6.67 -5.21
CA GLY A 98 -7.48 -7.69 -6.26
C GLY A 98 -6.94 -7.23 -7.60
N THR A 99 -6.38 -6.01 -7.70
CA THR A 99 -5.74 -5.56 -8.93
C THR A 99 -4.31 -6.08 -9.02
N PRO A 100 -3.89 -6.48 -10.22
CA PRO A 100 -2.56 -6.97 -10.43
C PRO A 100 -1.58 -5.82 -10.68
N GLY A 101 -0.33 -6.00 -10.27
CA GLY A 101 0.72 -5.01 -10.33
C GLY A 101 1.18 -4.66 -11.73
N PRO A 102 1.91 -3.53 -11.88
CA PRO A 102 2.30 -2.99 -13.18
C PRO A 102 3.09 -3.99 -14.04
N ALA A 103 3.91 -4.86 -13.43
CA ALA A 103 4.67 -5.88 -14.15
C ALA A 103 3.77 -6.90 -14.89
N HIS A 104 2.59 -7.20 -14.35
CA HIS A 104 1.62 -8.09 -14.99
C HIS A 104 0.77 -7.35 -16.04
N GLN A 105 0.53 -6.05 -15.87
CA GLN A 105 -0.43 -5.29 -16.68
C GLN A 105 0.00 -5.11 -18.15
N HIS A 106 1.30 -5.27 -18.44
CA HIS A 106 1.87 -5.20 -19.78
C HIS A 106 1.82 -6.53 -20.57
N ALA A 107 1.32 -7.62 -19.97
CA ALA A 107 1.16 -8.91 -20.65
C ALA A 107 -0.30 -9.08 -21.11
N ALA A 108 -0.69 -8.35 -22.15
CA ALA A 108 -1.96 -8.53 -22.86
C ALA A 108 -1.75 -8.47 -24.37
#